data_AF-A0AAD9TT62-F1
#
_entry.id   AF-A0AAD9TT62-F1
#
_cell.length_a   1.000
_cell.length_b   1.000
_cell.length_c   1.000
_cell.angle_alpha   90.00
_cell.angle_beta   90.00
_cell.angle_gamma   90.00
#
_symmetry.space_group_name_H-M   'P 1'
#
loop_
_entity.id
_entity.type
_entity.pdbx_description
1 polymer ?
#
loop_
_entity_poly.entity_id
_entity_poly.type
_entity_poly.pdbx_seq_one_letter_code
_entity_poly.pdbx_strand_id
1 'polypeptide(L)'
;MLFIFRILEGQGYDKASNMCDIFCQALKQKSQDISNVMYLVSTIKSLIQNIREDGWDILLEDVITFCPRYEISVHDMRACYLMGRGHSCQRRDHITIEHHYRVDAFMAAIDSQLQKLNIRFNEQAMELLTLSTTLDPRDGFKSFGVDNICKLAYKFYHQDFT
;
A
#
# COMPACT_ATOMS: atom_id res chain seq x y z
N MET A 1 -24.19 -5.91 -4.88
CA MET A 1 -22.83 -6.13 -4.33
C MET A 1 -21.76 -5.23 -4.96
N LEU A 2 -21.71 -5.07 -6.30
CA LEU A 2 -20.88 -4.04 -6.97
C LEU A 2 -21.18 -2.60 -6.49
N PHE A 3 -22.40 -2.34 -6.03
CA PHE A 3 -22.81 -1.07 -5.43
C PHE A 3 -22.26 -0.85 -4.01
N ILE A 4 -22.07 -1.92 -3.23
CA ILE A 4 -21.40 -1.85 -1.91
C ILE A 4 -19.92 -1.64 -2.14
N PHE A 5 -19.31 -2.31 -3.11
CA PHE A 5 -17.93 -2.03 -3.49
C PHE A 5 -17.79 -0.60 -4.00
N ARG A 6 -18.79 -0.03 -4.72
CA ARG A 6 -18.80 1.40 -5.11
C ARG A 6 -19.07 2.39 -3.97
N ILE A 7 -19.85 2.02 -2.95
CA ILE A 7 -20.13 2.87 -1.78
C ILE A 7 -19.00 2.77 -0.75
N LEU A 8 -18.38 1.59 -0.59
CA LEU A 8 -17.10 1.40 0.10
C LEU A 8 -15.92 1.92 -0.72
N GLU A 9 -16.01 2.00 -2.04
CA GLU A 9 -15.11 2.84 -2.83
C GLU A 9 -15.47 4.31 -2.58
N GLY A 10 -16.73 4.73 -2.45
CA GLY A 10 -17.06 6.12 -2.15
C GLY A 10 -16.61 6.58 -0.76
N GLN A 11 -16.80 5.75 0.28
CA GLN A 11 -16.48 6.02 1.69
C GLN A 11 -15.09 5.51 2.09
N GLY A 12 -14.61 4.45 1.46
CA GLY A 12 -13.26 3.93 1.59
C GLY A 12 -12.27 4.61 0.65
N TYR A 13 -12.70 5.22 -0.48
CA TYR A 13 -11.92 6.32 -1.06
C TYR A 13 -11.99 7.51 -0.12
N ASP A 14 -13.06 7.82 0.60
CA ASP A 14 -12.99 8.96 1.52
C ASP A 14 -12.02 8.71 2.69
N LYS A 15 -11.93 7.48 3.21
CA LYS A 15 -10.96 7.08 4.25
C LYS A 15 -9.55 6.79 3.71
N ALA A 16 -9.40 6.14 2.56
CA ALA A 16 -8.10 5.85 1.93
C ALA A 16 -7.57 7.04 1.12
N SER A 17 -8.42 7.92 0.59
CA SER A 17 -8.09 9.28 0.15
C SER A 17 -7.80 10.15 1.35
N ASN A 18 -8.53 10.10 2.48
CA ASN A 18 -8.05 10.79 3.69
C ASN A 18 -6.69 10.25 4.11
N MET A 19 -6.46 8.94 4.06
CA MET A 19 -5.15 8.38 4.40
C MET A 19 -4.12 8.86 3.37
N CYS A 20 -4.37 8.75 2.07
CA CYS A 20 -3.53 9.25 0.98
C CYS A 20 -3.34 10.77 0.99
N ASP A 21 -4.30 11.55 1.49
CA ASP A 21 -4.31 13.00 1.57
C ASP A 21 -3.57 13.43 2.83
N ILE A 22 -3.77 12.76 3.97
CA ILE A 22 -2.91 12.87 5.16
C ILE A 22 -1.48 12.44 4.81
N PHE A 23 -1.29 11.40 3.99
CA PHE A 23 0.02 10.95 3.49
C PHE A 23 0.63 11.97 2.53
N CYS A 24 -0.13 12.47 1.56
CA CYS A 24 0.34 13.49 0.61
C CYS A 24 0.58 14.82 1.31
N GLN A 25 -0.19 15.14 2.35
CA GLN A 25 -0.03 16.32 3.19
C GLN A 25 1.18 16.15 4.10
N ALA A 26 1.41 14.97 4.70
CA ALA A 26 2.65 14.66 5.44
C ALA A 26 3.90 14.71 4.53
N LEU A 27 3.80 14.21 3.30
CA LEU A 27 4.86 14.30 2.28
C LEU A 27 5.09 15.74 1.80
N LYS A 28 4.02 16.54 1.63
CA LYS A 28 4.11 17.96 1.23
C LYS A 28 4.56 18.88 2.36
N GLN A 29 4.24 18.55 3.61
CA GLN A 29 4.52 19.37 4.79
C GLN A 29 5.91 19.07 5.38
N LYS A 30 6.59 18.00 4.94
CA LYS A 30 7.99 17.71 5.23
C LYS A 30 8.81 17.38 3.97
N SER A 31 9.20 18.42 3.25
CA SER A 31 10.50 18.44 2.54
C SER A 31 11.70 18.42 3.50
N GLN A 32 11.44 18.41 4.82
CA GLN A 32 12.43 18.35 5.87
C GLN A 32 12.70 16.87 6.22
N ASP A 33 13.79 16.33 5.67
CA ASP A 33 14.53 15.12 6.11
C ASP A 33 14.30 13.83 5.29
N ILE A 34 15.28 13.50 4.44
CA ILE A 34 15.34 12.26 3.67
C ILE A 34 15.38 11.03 4.62
N SER A 35 15.99 11.17 5.80
CA SER A 35 15.97 10.14 6.84
C SER A 35 14.55 9.90 7.37
N ASN A 36 13.77 10.97 7.50
CA ASN A 36 12.34 10.90 7.85
C ASN A 36 11.52 10.22 6.73
N VAL A 37 11.88 10.38 5.46
CA VAL A 37 11.24 9.65 4.34
C VAL A 37 11.49 8.14 4.42
N MET A 38 12.73 7.71 4.69
CA MET A 38 13.05 6.28 4.84
C MET A 38 12.28 5.64 5.99
N TYR A 39 12.22 6.32 7.14
CA TYR A 39 11.43 5.88 8.30
C TYR A 39 9.94 5.76 7.98
N LEU A 40 9.39 6.75 7.28
CA LEU A 40 8.00 6.74 6.83
C LEU A 40 7.70 5.57 5.91
N VAL A 41 8.56 5.31 4.91
CA VAL A 41 8.38 4.17 3.99
C VAL A 41 8.35 2.85 4.75
N SER A 42 9.27 2.63 5.68
CA SER A 42 9.29 1.42 6.51
C SER A 42 8.04 1.29 7.39
N THR A 43 7.63 2.40 8.01
CA THR A 43 6.41 2.45 8.84
C THR A 43 5.17 2.11 8.01
N ILE A 44 5.05 2.67 6.80
CA ILE A 44 3.94 2.42 5.88
C ILE A 44 3.93 0.96 5.43
N LYS A 45 5.08 0.39 5.07
CA LYS A 45 5.17 -1.04 4.73
C LYS A 45 4.67 -1.93 5.87
N SER A 46 5.07 -1.63 7.11
CA SER A 46 4.60 -2.36 8.29
C SER A 46 3.09 -2.20 8.52
N LEU A 47 2.54 -1.00 8.39
CA LEU A 47 1.10 -0.75 8.53
C LEU A 47 0.29 -1.51 7.47
N ILE A 48 0.72 -1.47 6.21
CA ILE A 48 0.08 -2.23 5.12
C ILE A 48 0.09 -3.72 5.43
N GLN A 49 1.20 -4.24 5.97
CA GLN A 49 1.30 -5.64 6.33
C GLN A 49 0.39 -6.01 7.51
N ASN A 50 0.29 -5.16 8.53
CA ASN A 50 -0.64 -5.38 9.63
C ASN A 50 -2.11 -5.40 9.15
N ILE A 51 -2.47 -4.51 8.21
CA ILE A 51 -3.81 -4.53 7.59
C ILE A 51 -4.03 -5.83 6.82
N ARG A 52 -3.00 -6.35 6.14
CA ARG A 52 -3.09 -7.62 5.42
C ARG A 52 -3.40 -8.80 6.33
N GLU A 53 -2.77 -8.83 7.50
CA GLU A 53 -2.83 -9.95 8.44
C GLU A 53 -4.10 -9.90 9.30
N ASP A 54 -4.42 -8.73 9.85
CA ASP A 54 -5.47 -8.57 10.86
C ASP A 54 -6.67 -7.71 10.38
N GLY A 55 -6.55 -7.05 9.23
CA GLY A 55 -7.55 -6.07 8.77
C GLY A 55 -8.80 -6.68 8.12
N TRP A 56 -8.77 -7.96 7.75
CA TRP A 56 -9.91 -8.60 7.07
C TRP A 56 -11.15 -8.68 7.96
N ASP A 57 -11.00 -9.16 9.20
CA ASP A 57 -12.15 -9.36 10.10
C ASP A 57 -12.79 -8.03 10.49
N ILE A 58 -11.96 -7.00 10.71
CA ILE A 58 -12.40 -5.63 10.97
C ILE A 58 -13.18 -5.07 9.78
N LEU A 59 -12.66 -5.23 8.57
CA LEU A 59 -13.34 -4.80 7.35
C LEU A 59 -14.67 -5.53 7.18
N LEU A 60 -14.68 -6.84 7.41
CA LEU A 60 -15.88 -7.67 7.28
C LEU A 60 -16.96 -7.23 8.28
N GLU A 61 -16.60 -6.97 9.53
CA GLU A 61 -17.51 -6.45 10.55
C GLU A 61 -18.08 -5.07 10.16
N ASP A 62 -17.23 -4.16 9.69
CA ASP A 62 -17.65 -2.85 9.17
C ASP A 62 -18.66 -3.00 8.02
N VAL A 63 -18.42 -3.94 7.09
CA VAL A 63 -19.35 -4.20 5.97
C VAL A 63 -20.68 -4.78 6.47
N ILE A 64 -20.64 -5.73 7.39
CA ILE A 64 -21.83 -6.36 7.96
C ILE A 64 -22.68 -5.33 8.73
N THR A 65 -22.06 -4.40 9.44
CA THR A 65 -22.76 -3.35 10.20
C THR A 65 -23.23 -2.17 9.35
N PHE A 66 -22.50 -1.85 8.26
CA PHE A 66 -22.81 -0.75 7.37
C PHE A 66 -23.93 -1.08 6.38
N CYS A 67 -23.90 -2.25 5.73
CA CYS A 67 -24.82 -2.59 4.65
C CYS A 67 -26.32 -2.53 5.04
N PRO A 68 -26.74 -3.02 6.23
CA PRO A 68 -28.14 -2.94 6.65
C PRO A 68 -28.66 -1.50 6.79
N ARG A 69 -27.79 -0.53 7.10
CA ARG A 69 -28.17 0.89 7.24
C ARG A 69 -28.66 1.52 5.94
N TYR A 70 -28.32 0.90 4.81
CA TYR A 70 -28.67 1.35 3.47
C TYR A 70 -29.53 0.32 2.73
N GLU A 71 -30.19 -0.57 3.47
CA GLU A 71 -31.05 -1.64 2.92
C GLU A 71 -30.31 -2.57 1.95
N ILE A 72 -28.99 -2.69 2.10
CA ILE A 72 -28.20 -3.56 1.24
C ILE A 72 -28.04 -4.93 1.88
N SER A 73 -28.49 -5.97 1.17
CA SER A 73 -28.35 -7.35 1.61
C SER A 73 -26.88 -7.79 1.58
N VAL A 74 -26.37 -8.17 2.75
CA VAL A 74 -25.09 -8.86 2.92
C VAL A 74 -25.28 -10.30 2.43
N HIS A 75 -24.43 -10.75 1.51
CA HIS A 75 -24.51 -12.12 1.05
C HIS A 75 -24.00 -13.09 2.12
N ASP A 76 -24.52 -14.31 2.12
CA ASP A 76 -23.99 -15.37 2.96
C ASP A 76 -22.54 -15.68 2.57
N MET A 77 -21.60 -15.33 3.44
CA MET A 77 -20.17 -15.51 3.24
C MET A 77 -19.76 -16.99 3.13
N ARG A 78 -20.59 -17.91 3.65
CA ARG A 78 -20.38 -19.36 3.56
C ARG A 78 -20.93 -19.96 2.27
N ALA A 79 -21.69 -19.20 1.48
CA ALA A 79 -22.19 -19.69 0.21
C ALA A 79 -21.03 -19.96 -0.76
N CYS A 80 -21.26 -20.89 -1.69
CA CYS A 80 -20.31 -21.15 -2.77
C CYS A 80 -20.22 -19.92 -3.70
N TYR A 81 -19.00 -19.53 -4.02
CA TYR A 81 -18.73 -18.50 -5.01
C TYR A 81 -18.89 -19.07 -6.43
N LEU A 82 -19.97 -18.70 -7.11
CA LEU A 82 -20.24 -19.11 -8.49
C LEU A 82 -19.75 -18.02 -9.45
N MET A 83 -18.61 -18.26 -10.09
CA MET A 83 -18.07 -17.34 -11.08
C MET A 83 -18.80 -17.48 -12.43
N GLY A 84 -19.87 -16.71 -12.61
CA GLY A 84 -20.44 -16.39 -13.93
C GLY A 84 -21.51 -17.35 -14.51
N ARG A 85 -22.41 -16.76 -15.31
CA ARG A 85 -23.41 -17.45 -16.15
C ARG A 85 -22.74 -18.11 -17.37
N GLY A 86 -22.07 -19.24 -17.17
CA GLY A 86 -21.48 -20.02 -18.28
C GLY A 86 -21.51 -21.51 -18.01
N HIS A 87 -21.96 -22.30 -18.99
CA HIS A 87 -22.20 -23.75 -18.87
C HIS A 87 -20.95 -24.64 -18.68
N SER A 88 -19.79 -24.08 -18.35
CA SER A 88 -18.56 -24.84 -18.05
C SER A 88 -18.23 -24.85 -16.55
N CYS A 89 -19.25 -24.78 -15.69
CA CYS A 89 -19.12 -24.94 -14.24
C CYS A 89 -18.81 -26.40 -13.87
N GLN A 90 -17.63 -26.90 -14.23
CA GLN A 90 -17.13 -28.14 -13.64
C GLN A 90 -15.73 -27.91 -13.10
N ARG A 91 -15.66 -28.00 -11.76
CA ARG A 91 -14.45 -28.25 -10.97
C ARG A 91 -13.38 -27.15 -11.00
N ARG A 92 -13.69 -26.05 -10.35
CA ARG A 92 -12.72 -25.48 -9.40
C ARG A 92 -13.39 -25.52 -8.04
N ASP A 93 -12.61 -25.84 -7.02
CA ASP A 93 -13.03 -26.26 -5.69
C ASP A 93 -14.16 -25.41 -5.10
N HIS A 94 -14.88 -25.94 -4.11
CA HIS A 94 -15.94 -25.22 -3.38
C HIS A 94 -15.39 -23.98 -2.64
N ILE A 95 -14.99 -22.95 -3.38
CA ILE A 95 -14.48 -21.68 -2.88
C ILE A 95 -15.68 -20.92 -2.32
N THR A 96 -15.57 -20.48 -1.08
CA THR A 96 -16.61 -19.67 -0.44
C THR A 96 -16.56 -18.24 -0.95
N ILE A 97 -17.69 -17.53 -0.86
CA ILE A 97 -17.75 -16.08 -1.13
C ILE A 97 -16.71 -15.34 -0.27
N GLU A 98 -16.58 -15.72 1.00
CA GLU A 98 -15.57 -15.17 1.90
C GLU A 98 -14.15 -15.33 1.35
N HIS A 99 -13.78 -16.54 0.92
CA HIS A 99 -12.44 -16.81 0.40
C HIS A 99 -12.16 -15.96 -0.84
N HIS A 100 -13.10 -15.87 -1.77
CA HIS A 100 -12.94 -15.03 -2.95
C HIS A 100 -12.68 -13.57 -2.59
N TYR A 101 -13.49 -12.97 -1.71
CA TYR A 101 -13.29 -11.57 -1.33
C TYR A 101 -12.04 -11.35 -0.47
N ARG A 102 -11.72 -12.27 0.43
CA ARG A 102 -10.52 -12.17 1.29
C ARG A 102 -9.24 -12.31 0.47
N VAL A 103 -9.18 -13.32 -0.39
CA VAL A 103 -7.96 -13.68 -1.12
C VAL A 103 -7.84 -12.91 -2.42
N ASP A 104 -8.81 -13.09 -3.31
CA ASP A 104 -8.69 -12.61 -4.69
C ASP A 104 -8.93 -11.10 -4.81
N ALA A 105 -9.63 -10.48 -3.84
CA ALA A 105 -9.87 -9.05 -3.82
C ALA A 105 -9.04 -8.32 -2.75
N PHE A 106 -9.25 -8.60 -1.46
CA PHE A 106 -8.63 -7.86 -0.37
C PHE A 106 -7.11 -8.06 -0.32
N MET A 107 -6.62 -9.30 -0.19
CA MET A 107 -5.18 -9.56 -0.17
C MET A 107 -4.52 -9.13 -1.49
N ALA A 108 -5.14 -9.40 -2.64
CA ALA A 108 -4.61 -8.96 -3.94
C ALA A 108 -4.45 -7.43 -4.03
N ALA A 109 -5.41 -6.65 -3.51
CA ALA A 109 -5.32 -5.20 -3.49
C ALA A 109 -4.19 -4.71 -2.58
N ILE A 110 -4.05 -5.28 -1.38
CA ILE A 110 -3.00 -4.94 -0.42
C ILE A 110 -1.61 -5.30 -0.98
N ASP A 111 -1.47 -6.51 -1.53
CA ASP A 111 -0.23 -6.98 -2.14
C ASP A 111 0.18 -6.09 -3.32
N SER A 112 -0.79 -5.62 -4.12
CA SER A 112 -0.53 -4.65 -5.20
C SER A 112 0.02 -3.32 -4.68
N GLN A 113 -0.53 -2.78 -3.58
CA GLN A 113 -0.02 -1.54 -2.98
C GLN A 113 1.39 -1.73 -2.42
N LEU A 114 1.64 -2.84 -1.72
CA LEU A 114 2.95 -3.16 -1.19
C LEU A 114 3.98 -3.33 -2.32
N GLN A 115 3.60 -4.00 -3.41
CA GLN A 115 4.45 -4.17 -4.58
C GLN A 115 4.80 -2.82 -5.23
N LYS A 116 3.82 -1.94 -5.44
CA LYS A 116 4.07 -0.58 -5.99
C LYS A 116 5.04 0.20 -5.11
N LEU A 117 4.86 0.12 -3.78
CA LEU A 117 5.75 0.78 -2.83
C LEU A 117 7.18 0.19 -2.87
N ASN A 118 7.31 -1.12 -2.98
CA ASN A 118 8.59 -1.81 -3.12
C ASN A 118 9.30 -1.50 -4.43
N ILE A 119 8.57 -1.35 -5.55
CA ILE A 119 9.15 -0.95 -6.83
C ILE A 119 9.67 0.50 -6.75
N ARG A 120 8.88 1.40 -6.16
CA ARG A 120 9.23 2.82 -6.04
C ARG A 120 10.42 3.06 -5.09
N PHE A 121 10.44 2.34 -3.97
CA PHE A 121 11.49 2.40 -2.95
C PHE A 121 12.23 1.07 -2.91
N ASN A 122 12.84 0.74 -4.05
CA ASN A 122 13.70 -0.43 -4.19
C ASN A 122 15.08 -0.18 -3.55
N GLU A 123 15.93 -1.20 -3.52
CA GLU A 123 17.26 -1.10 -2.89
C GLU A 123 18.10 0.06 -3.44
N GLN A 124 18.08 0.28 -4.76
CA GLN A 124 18.83 1.36 -5.40
C GLN A 124 18.29 2.75 -5.00
N ALA A 125 16.97 2.92 -4.96
CA ALA A 125 16.34 4.16 -4.53
C ALA A 125 16.64 4.44 -3.04
N MET A 126 16.60 3.42 -2.19
CA MET A 126 16.92 3.55 -0.77
C MET A 126 18.39 3.88 -0.54
N GLU A 127 19.29 3.27 -1.31
CA GLU A 127 20.73 3.58 -1.28
C GLU A 127 21.00 5.01 -1.76
N LEU A 128 20.37 5.44 -2.86
CA LEU A 128 20.47 6.82 -3.35
C LEU A 128 20.02 7.82 -2.28
N LEU A 129 18.87 7.58 -1.64
CA LEU A 129 18.37 8.42 -0.55
C LEU A 129 19.34 8.43 0.64
N THR A 130 19.89 7.26 1.02
CA THR A 130 20.87 7.14 2.11
C THR A 130 22.17 7.88 1.81
N LEU A 131 22.65 7.85 0.57
CA LEU A 131 23.83 8.62 0.19
C LEU A 131 23.51 10.12 0.16
N SER A 132 22.29 10.48 -0.26
CA SER A 132 21.84 11.87 -0.30
C SER A 132 21.67 12.49 1.09
N THR A 133 21.40 11.71 2.15
CA THR A 133 21.38 12.26 3.53
C THR A 133 22.75 12.76 3.97
N THR A 134 23.85 12.21 3.43
CA THR A 134 25.22 12.67 3.76
C THR A 134 25.53 14.08 3.26
N LEU A 135 24.71 14.59 2.34
CA LEU A 135 24.79 15.93 1.79
C LEU A 135 23.86 16.92 2.51
N ASP A 136 23.24 16.52 3.62
CA ASP A 136 22.31 17.38 4.35
C ASP A 136 23.05 18.49 5.13
N PRO A 137 22.87 19.77 4.77
CA PRO A 137 23.56 20.86 5.46
C PRO A 137 23.03 21.11 6.89
N ARG A 138 21.86 20.57 7.24
CA ARG A 138 21.18 20.86 8.52
C ARG A 138 21.87 20.26 9.73
N ASP A 139 22.56 19.14 9.56
CA ASP A 139 23.35 18.54 10.64
C ASP A 139 24.77 19.12 10.73
N GLY A 140 25.11 20.08 9.86
CA GLY A 140 26.46 20.61 9.72
C GLY A 140 27.39 19.69 8.93
N PHE A 141 26.84 18.88 8.03
CA PHE A 141 27.56 17.85 7.28
C PHE A 141 28.23 16.81 8.20
N LYS A 142 27.59 16.49 9.34
CA LYS A 142 28.15 15.50 10.29
C LYS A 142 28.28 14.12 9.69
N SER A 143 27.37 13.77 8.80
CA SER A 143 27.34 12.50 8.08
C SER A 143 28.11 12.52 6.74
N PHE A 144 28.75 13.65 6.42
CA PHE A 144 29.52 13.82 5.19
C PHE A 144 30.76 12.92 5.18
N GLY A 145 30.90 12.15 4.10
CA GLY A 145 32.06 11.32 3.85
C GLY A 145 32.40 11.36 2.37
N VAL A 146 33.66 11.64 2.04
CA VAL A 146 34.13 11.73 0.65
C VAL A 146 33.83 10.43 -0.10
N ASP A 147 34.00 9.28 0.54
CA ASP A 147 33.68 7.97 -0.05
C ASP A 147 32.21 7.82 -0.43
N ASN A 148 31.28 8.36 0.37
CA ASN A 148 29.85 8.32 0.08
C ASN A 148 29.50 9.19 -1.14
N ILE A 149 30.20 10.32 -1.30
CA ILE A 149 30.01 11.22 -2.44
C ILE A 149 30.61 10.62 -3.71
N CYS A 150 31.81 10.03 -3.62
CA CYS A 150 32.39 9.30 -4.74
C CYS A 150 31.49 8.15 -5.19
N LYS A 151 30.92 7.40 -4.25
CA LYS A 151 29.92 6.35 -4.54
C LYS A 151 28.67 6.93 -5.19
N LEU A 152 28.15 8.05 -4.70
CA LEU A 152 26.98 8.72 -5.26
C LEU A 152 27.22 9.14 -6.71
N ALA A 153 28.31 9.87 -6.96
CA ALA A 153 28.70 10.36 -8.28
C ALA A 153 28.94 9.21 -9.26
N TYR A 154 29.73 8.20 -8.85
CA TYR A 154 30.08 7.08 -9.71
C TYR A 154 28.89 6.15 -10.02
N LYS A 155 28.01 5.91 -9.05
CA LYS A 155 26.93 4.92 -9.20
C LYS A 155 25.66 5.50 -9.81
N PHE A 156 25.31 6.74 -9.48
CA PHE A 156 24.02 7.33 -9.88
C PHE A 156 24.15 8.47 -10.90
N TYR A 157 25.31 9.14 -10.96
CA TYR A 157 25.53 10.30 -11.84
C TYR A 157 26.73 10.12 -12.78
N HIS A 158 27.11 8.89 -13.12
CA HIS A 158 28.34 8.64 -13.89
C HIS A 158 28.41 9.43 -15.20
N GLN A 159 27.27 9.64 -15.87
CA GLN A 159 27.15 10.38 -17.13
C GLN A 159 27.45 11.86 -16.98
N ASP A 160 27.26 12.43 -15.80
CA ASP A 160 27.50 13.87 -15.55
C ASP A 160 28.99 14.16 -15.27
N PHE A 161 29.80 13.11 -15.06
CA PHE A 161 31.23 13.20 -14.74
C PHE A 161 32.11 12.45 -15.77
N THR A 162 31.56 12.13 -16.94
CA THR A 162 32.27 11.58 -18.11
C THR A 162 32.40 12.64 -19.19
#